data_AF-A0A413RKM1-F1
#
_entry.id   AF-A0A413RKM1-F1
#
_cell.length_a   1.000
_cell.length_b   1.000
_cell.length_c   1.000
_cell.angle_alpha   90.00
_cell.angle_beta   90.00
_cell.angle_gamma   90.00
#
_symmetry.space_group_name_H-M   'P 1'
#
loop_
_entity.id
_entity.type
_entity.pdbx_description
1 polymer ?
#
loop_
_entity_poly.entity_id
_entity_poly.type
_entity_poly.pdbx_seq_one_letter_code
_entity_poly.pdbx_strand_id
1 'polypeptide(L)'
;MNGWARARWGQVALLGGAAALYFTLLEVYDSTTSSQSCLDEPADGCLTSRWFSIWAAMAIVSALIWCEVLRIGLRRLRRTPGATSAAAVVCYLAVAAAATWFIRSATSRASFLGDAPVVGAVVFPLLALGWLTAAPWTLLVWHARDKHAGVARAVDDVGPPRWDATGSSVDVDADAVRAATGTLRTAWGTIEASALAFAVVLSTVVLNTGTLRLAALGSGAATDAEAPAVFVLAYGAFFAAVAAALIAPLAVPWRNEAVRLVDRALGEPTTGVPTAEYVATRERFLGHLGLRTGVLRSPITALSVLAPFATAFVTAVVPTG
;
A
#
# COMPACT_ATOMS: atom_id res chain seq x y z
N MET A 1 21.56 12.32 -23.26
CA MET A 1 21.81 12.36 -21.81
C MET A 1 21.32 11.08 -21.14
N ASN A 2 22.27 10.22 -20.75
CA ASN A 2 22.08 8.83 -20.34
C ASN A 2 21.24 8.71 -19.07
N GLY A 3 20.27 7.79 -19.08
CA GLY A 3 19.37 7.53 -17.94
C GLY A 3 20.08 7.17 -16.63
N TRP A 4 21.34 6.74 -16.72
CA TRP A 4 22.23 6.44 -15.60
C TRP A 4 22.59 7.67 -14.75
N ALA A 5 22.87 8.83 -15.37
CA ALA A 5 23.20 10.04 -14.62
C ALA A 5 21.98 10.55 -13.83
N ARG A 6 20.78 10.53 -14.43
CA ARG A 6 19.54 10.93 -13.75
C ARG A 6 19.15 10.02 -12.58
N ALA A 7 19.54 8.74 -12.61
CA ALA A 7 19.32 7.82 -11.47
C ALA A 7 20.20 8.18 -10.27
N ARG A 8 21.48 8.51 -10.51
CA ARG A 8 22.43 8.91 -9.46
C ARG A 8 22.05 10.22 -8.76
N TRP A 9 21.65 11.24 -9.52
CA TRP A 9 21.24 12.53 -8.93
C TRP A 9 19.98 12.41 -8.04
N GLY A 10 19.06 11.50 -8.39
CA GLY A 10 17.88 11.23 -7.55
C GLY A 10 18.23 10.58 -6.22
N GLN A 11 19.20 9.66 -6.19
CA GLN A 11 19.66 9.03 -4.94
C GLN A 11 20.40 10.03 -4.04
N VAL A 12 21.22 10.92 -4.62
CA VAL A 12 21.93 11.95 -3.85
C VAL A 12 20.97 12.95 -3.20
N ALA A 13 19.92 13.38 -3.93
CA ALA A 13 18.91 14.28 -3.37
C ALA A 13 18.09 13.62 -2.23
N LEU A 14 17.79 12.33 -2.34
CA LEU A 14 17.09 11.58 -1.30
C LEU A 14 17.94 11.38 -0.04
N LEU A 15 19.23 11.06 -0.22
CA LEU A 15 20.18 10.95 0.89
C LEU A 15 20.40 12.32 1.56
N GLY A 16 20.47 13.40 0.78
CA GLY A 16 20.56 14.76 1.31
C GLY A 16 19.32 15.17 2.11
N GLY A 17 18.11 14.84 1.63
CA GLY A 17 16.86 15.10 2.34
C GLY A 17 16.73 14.29 3.64
N ALA A 18 17.15 13.04 3.65
CA ALA A 18 17.16 12.23 4.87
C ALA A 18 18.24 12.66 5.87
N ALA A 19 19.41 13.07 5.39
CA ALA A 19 20.42 13.69 6.24
C ALA A 19 19.90 14.99 6.84
N ALA A 20 19.26 15.86 6.05
CA ALA A 20 18.64 17.08 6.56
C ALA A 20 17.56 16.77 7.60
N LEU A 21 16.67 15.81 7.36
CA LEU A 21 15.66 15.38 8.33
C LEU A 21 16.29 14.83 9.62
N TYR A 22 17.35 14.03 9.50
CA TYR A 22 18.11 13.52 10.65
C TYR A 22 18.79 14.64 11.44
N PHE A 23 19.42 15.60 10.75
CA PHE A 23 20.03 16.76 11.38
C PHE A 23 19.00 17.66 12.02
N THR A 24 17.83 17.89 11.42
CA THR A 24 16.74 18.63 12.06
C THR A 24 16.24 17.90 13.30
N LEU A 25 16.12 16.57 13.26
CA LEU A 25 15.75 15.76 14.43
C LEU A 25 16.82 15.80 15.53
N LEU A 26 18.11 15.80 15.16
CA LEU A 26 19.23 15.93 16.09
C LEU A 26 19.36 17.34 16.67
N GLU A 27 19.16 18.38 15.87
CA GLU A 27 19.22 19.78 16.32
C GLU A 27 18.03 20.12 17.23
N VAL A 28 16.86 19.55 16.95
CA VAL A 28 15.70 19.56 17.85
C VAL A 28 15.99 18.77 19.14
N TYR A 29 16.74 17.67 19.06
CA TYR A 29 17.18 16.90 20.22
C TYR A 29 18.21 17.66 21.07
N ASP A 30 19.19 18.32 20.44
CA ASP A 30 20.23 19.11 21.11
C ASP A 30 19.68 20.42 21.69
N SER A 31 18.70 21.04 21.03
CA SER A 31 18.05 22.27 21.55
C SER A 31 17.15 22.01 22.76
N THR A 32 16.55 20.81 22.85
CA THR A 32 15.80 20.40 24.05
C THR A 32 16.70 19.94 25.20
N THR A 33 17.92 19.47 24.92
CA THR A 33 18.90 19.09 25.97
C THR A 33 19.77 20.27 26.43
N SER A 34 20.14 21.22 25.56
CA SER A 34 20.96 22.39 25.93
C SER A 34 20.22 23.43 26.79
N SER A 35 18.88 23.39 26.83
CA SER A 35 18.05 24.24 27.69
C SER A 35 17.77 23.63 29.07
N GLN A 36 18.24 22.41 29.35
CA GLN A 36 18.14 21.76 30.65
C GLN A 36 19.53 21.66 31.30
N SER A 37 19.85 22.66 32.12
CA SER A 37 20.77 22.53 33.25
C SER A 37 20.23 21.51 34.27
N CYS A 38 20.24 20.23 33.89
CA CYS A 38 19.85 19.08 34.69
C CYS A 38 21.08 18.42 35.30
N LEU A 39 21.80 19.17 36.14
CA LEU A 39 22.87 18.59 36.95
C LEU A 39 22.47 18.26 38.39
N ASP A 40 21.25 18.58 38.88
CA ASP A 40 20.95 18.32 40.31
C ASP A 40 19.51 17.86 40.70
N GLU A 41 18.55 17.67 39.78
CA GLU A 41 17.26 17.06 40.15
C GLU A 41 17.01 15.73 39.42
N PRO A 42 16.94 14.59 40.14
CA PRO A 42 16.46 13.35 39.59
C PRO A 42 14.93 13.36 39.54
N ALA A 43 14.38 12.82 38.45
CA ALA A 43 12.95 12.57 38.19
C ALA A 43 12.16 13.79 37.69
N ASP A 44 12.16 13.99 36.37
CA ASP A 44 10.96 13.85 35.51
C ASP A 44 11.15 14.60 34.18
N GLY A 45 10.98 13.91 33.05
CA GLY A 45 10.59 14.56 31.79
C GLY A 45 11.65 14.84 30.72
N CYS A 46 12.86 14.27 30.77
CA CYS A 46 13.77 14.37 29.62
C CYS A 46 13.41 13.29 28.58
N LEU A 47 12.95 13.70 27.40
CA LEU A 47 12.63 12.86 26.22
C LEU A 47 13.87 12.17 25.59
N THR A 48 14.87 11.83 26.40
CA THR A 48 16.16 11.24 25.97
C THR A 48 16.17 9.72 26.02
N SER A 49 14.99 9.09 26.11
CA SER A 49 14.87 7.63 26.14
C SER A 49 15.39 7.02 24.83
N ARG A 50 16.07 5.86 24.93
CA ARG A 50 16.56 5.09 23.76
C ARG A 50 15.45 4.88 22.70
N TRP A 51 14.20 4.80 23.16
CA TRP A 51 13.02 4.64 22.31
C TRP A 51 12.74 5.86 21.41
N PHE A 52 13.04 7.08 21.85
CA PHE A 52 12.91 8.28 21.00
C PHE A 52 13.89 8.23 19.82
N SER A 53 15.15 7.86 20.06
CA SER A 53 16.13 7.69 18.98
C SER A 53 15.72 6.59 18.00
N ILE A 54 15.16 5.48 18.49
CA ILE A 54 14.62 4.40 17.65
C ILE A 54 13.46 4.91 16.79
N TRP A 55 12.51 5.64 17.39
CA TRP A 55 11.39 6.24 16.66
C TRP A 55 11.86 7.22 15.59
N ALA A 56 12.77 8.13 15.93
CA ALA A 56 13.31 9.13 14.99
C ALA A 56 14.02 8.44 13.81
N ALA A 57 14.84 7.43 14.07
CA ALA A 57 15.48 6.62 13.02
C ALA A 57 14.43 5.93 12.13
N MET A 58 13.38 5.36 12.73
CA MET A 58 12.28 4.71 12.01
C MET A 58 11.52 5.70 11.12
N ALA A 59 11.26 6.91 11.62
CA ALA A 59 10.59 7.98 10.89
C ALA A 59 11.39 8.39 9.65
N ILE A 60 12.72 8.53 9.77
CA ILE A 60 13.61 8.86 8.64
C ILE A 60 13.61 7.74 7.60
N VAL A 61 13.79 6.49 8.04
CA VAL A 61 13.77 5.32 7.15
C VAL A 61 12.44 5.24 6.41
N SER A 62 11.33 5.49 7.12
CA SER A 62 9.98 5.50 6.54
C SER A 62 9.83 6.61 5.51
N ALA A 63 10.28 7.84 5.81
CA ALA A 63 10.25 8.95 4.87
C ALA A 63 11.04 8.65 3.58
N LEU A 64 12.22 8.02 3.70
CA LEU A 64 13.02 7.57 2.56
C LEU A 64 12.27 6.55 1.70
N ILE A 65 11.71 5.52 2.34
CA ILE A 65 10.91 4.49 1.67
C ILE A 65 9.71 5.14 0.96
N TRP A 66 9.01 6.06 1.62
CA TRP A 66 7.85 6.76 1.05
C TRP A 66 8.23 7.61 -0.15
N CYS A 67 9.33 8.36 -0.08
CA CYS A 67 9.82 9.11 -1.23
C CYS A 67 10.15 8.21 -2.44
N GLU A 68 10.70 7.02 -2.20
CA GLU A 68 10.97 6.04 -3.25
C GLU A 68 9.68 5.45 -3.85
N VAL A 69 8.73 5.07 -3.00
CA VAL A 69 7.40 4.59 -3.41
C VAL A 69 6.66 5.68 -4.20
N LEU A 70 6.72 6.93 -3.77
CA LEU A 70 6.17 8.09 -4.47
C LEU A 70 6.82 8.27 -5.85
N ARG A 71 8.15 8.23 -5.92
CA ARG A 71 8.91 8.36 -7.18
C ARG A 71 8.50 7.28 -8.19
N ILE A 72 8.37 6.03 -7.74
CA ILE A 72 7.94 4.91 -8.59
C ILE A 72 6.49 5.12 -9.04
N GLY A 73 5.60 5.48 -8.10
CA GLY A 73 4.18 5.75 -8.38
C GLY A 73 4.00 6.86 -9.41
N LEU A 74 4.67 8.00 -9.24
CA LEU A 74 4.60 9.12 -10.19
C LEU A 74 5.13 8.74 -11.58
N ARG A 75 6.20 7.93 -11.68
CA ARG A 75 6.70 7.44 -12.98
C ARG A 75 5.68 6.55 -13.68
N ARG A 76 5.00 5.68 -12.93
CA ARG A 76 3.92 4.85 -13.48
C ARG A 76 2.74 5.70 -13.92
N LEU A 77 2.28 6.60 -13.05
CA LEU A 77 1.17 7.51 -13.34
C LEU A 77 1.41 8.35 -14.59
N ARG A 78 2.63 8.91 -14.76
CA ARG A 78 3.02 9.68 -15.96
C ARG A 78 3.04 8.85 -17.24
N ARG A 79 3.22 7.53 -17.16
CA ARG A 79 3.20 6.62 -18.31
C ARG A 79 1.79 6.11 -18.65
N THR A 80 0.81 6.41 -17.79
CA THR A 80 -0.58 5.97 -17.94
C THR A 80 -1.47 7.18 -18.27
N PRO A 81 -1.60 7.55 -19.56
CA PRO A 81 -2.42 8.70 -19.95
C PRO A 81 -3.88 8.52 -19.51
N GLY A 82 -4.47 9.59 -18.99
CA GLY A 82 -5.85 9.58 -18.48
C GLY A 82 -6.01 9.02 -17.06
N ALA A 83 -4.93 8.68 -16.36
CA ALA A 83 -5.01 8.26 -14.95
C ALA A 83 -5.29 9.40 -13.97
N THR A 84 -5.09 10.65 -14.37
CA THR A 84 -5.30 11.85 -13.53
C THR A 84 -6.51 12.65 -14.02
N SER A 85 -7.71 12.08 -13.89
CA SER A 85 -8.93 12.87 -14.10
C SER A 85 -9.12 13.86 -12.94
N ALA A 86 -9.67 15.05 -13.21
CA ALA A 86 -9.93 16.05 -12.17
C ALA A 86 -10.87 15.48 -11.08
N ALA A 87 -11.88 14.71 -11.49
CA ALA A 87 -12.79 14.02 -10.56
C ALA A 87 -12.04 13.04 -9.64
N ALA A 88 -11.12 12.24 -10.17
CA ALA A 88 -10.30 11.34 -9.36
C ALA A 88 -9.45 12.14 -8.36
N VAL A 89 -8.77 13.21 -8.78
CA VAL A 89 -7.98 14.03 -7.85
C VAL A 89 -8.86 14.64 -6.76
N VAL A 90 -10.05 15.15 -7.08
CA VAL A 90 -10.99 15.69 -6.08
C VAL A 90 -11.46 14.61 -5.10
N CYS A 91 -11.84 13.43 -5.59
CA CYS A 91 -12.20 12.30 -4.74
C CYS A 91 -11.05 11.89 -3.81
N TYR A 92 -9.82 11.89 -4.32
CA TYR A 92 -8.63 11.60 -3.51
C TYR A 92 -8.47 12.62 -2.38
N LEU A 93 -8.54 13.91 -2.71
CA LEU A 93 -8.42 14.98 -1.71
C LEU A 93 -9.54 14.91 -0.67
N ALA A 94 -10.77 14.60 -1.08
CA ALA A 94 -11.89 14.41 -0.16
C ALA A 94 -11.68 13.23 0.80
N VAL A 95 -11.23 12.08 0.29
CA VAL A 95 -10.91 10.90 1.12
C VAL A 95 -9.74 11.20 2.06
N ALA A 96 -8.68 11.86 1.58
CA ALA A 96 -7.53 12.23 2.38
C ALA A 96 -7.91 13.21 3.51
N ALA A 97 -8.75 14.20 3.21
CA ALA A 97 -9.27 15.14 4.19
C ALA A 97 -10.15 14.44 5.24
N ALA A 98 -11.07 13.58 4.82
CA ALA A 98 -11.95 12.83 5.72
C ALA A 98 -11.16 11.88 6.65
N ALA A 99 -10.19 11.15 6.10
CA ALA A 99 -9.32 10.27 6.88
C ALA A 99 -8.41 11.04 7.83
N THR A 100 -7.85 12.18 7.40
CA THR A 100 -7.06 13.06 8.27
C THR A 100 -7.91 13.61 9.41
N TRP A 101 -9.15 14.04 9.13
CA TRP A 101 -10.08 14.49 10.15
C TRP A 101 -10.41 13.37 11.14
N PHE A 102 -10.66 12.15 10.66
CA PHE A 102 -10.92 11.00 11.50
C PHE A 102 -9.73 10.65 12.40
N ILE A 103 -8.52 10.55 11.84
CA ILE A 103 -7.28 10.29 12.59
C ILE A 103 -7.06 11.39 13.63
N ARG A 104 -7.23 12.66 13.25
CA ARG A 104 -7.08 13.79 14.17
C ARG A 104 -8.12 13.75 15.30
N SER A 105 -9.37 13.43 15.00
CA SER A 105 -10.45 13.30 15.98
C SER A 105 -10.21 12.14 16.95
N ALA A 106 -9.74 11.00 16.44
CA ALA A 106 -9.34 9.86 17.25
C ALA A 106 -8.13 10.19 18.14
N THR A 107 -7.14 10.88 17.58
CA THR A 107 -5.91 11.26 18.30
C THR A 107 -6.16 12.38 19.31
N SER A 108 -7.03 13.36 19.03
CA SER A 108 -7.30 14.46 19.98
C SER A 108 -7.97 13.99 21.28
N ARG A 109 -8.57 12.79 21.28
CA ARG A 109 -9.11 12.18 22.50
C ARG A 109 -8.04 11.47 23.32
N ALA A 110 -6.92 11.11 22.70
CA ALA A 110 -5.72 10.66 23.40
C ALA A 110 -4.87 11.90 23.68
N SER A 111 -4.91 12.42 24.90
CA SER A 111 -4.18 13.63 25.38
C SER A 111 -2.66 13.63 25.12
N PHE A 112 -2.12 12.53 24.60
CA PHE A 112 -0.74 12.22 24.26
C PHE A 112 0.08 13.28 23.49
N LEU A 113 -0.54 14.12 22.65
CA LEU A 113 0.19 15.12 21.83
C LEU A 113 0.05 16.56 22.34
N GLY A 114 -0.63 16.77 23.47
CA GLY A 114 -1.05 18.09 23.94
C GLY A 114 0.07 19.12 24.07
N ASP A 115 1.27 18.69 24.50
CA ASP A 115 2.30 19.63 24.97
C ASP A 115 3.67 19.54 24.26
N ALA A 116 3.82 18.68 23.25
CA ALA A 116 5.09 18.50 22.53
C ALA A 116 5.05 19.12 21.11
N PRO A 117 5.28 20.44 20.95
CA PRO A 117 5.24 21.13 19.65
C PRO A 117 6.20 20.50 18.62
N VAL A 118 7.30 19.94 19.13
CA VAL A 118 8.30 19.19 18.35
C VAL A 118 7.71 17.96 17.66
N VAL A 119 6.92 17.15 18.37
CA VAL A 119 6.32 15.93 17.80
C VAL A 119 5.32 16.32 16.71
N GLY A 120 4.52 17.36 16.94
CA GLY A 120 3.64 17.93 15.92
C GLY A 120 4.40 18.35 14.67
N ALA A 121 5.51 19.07 14.83
CA ALA A 121 6.34 19.57 13.72
C ALA A 121 6.92 18.46 12.84
N VAL A 122 7.12 17.25 13.36
CA VAL A 122 7.61 16.08 12.60
C VAL A 122 6.47 15.23 12.05
N VAL A 123 5.43 15.00 12.87
CA VAL A 123 4.29 14.14 12.50
C VAL A 123 3.48 14.75 11.35
N PHE A 124 3.27 16.07 11.31
CA PHE A 124 2.51 16.71 10.22
C PHE A 124 3.18 16.57 8.84
N PRO A 125 4.48 16.88 8.66
CA PRO A 125 5.18 16.63 7.41
C PRO A 125 5.19 15.15 7.01
N LEU A 126 5.38 14.23 7.96
CA LEU A 126 5.31 12.80 7.68
C LEU A 126 3.92 12.40 7.20
N LEU A 127 2.85 12.87 7.86
CA LEU A 127 1.48 12.62 7.43
C LEU A 127 1.23 13.15 6.01
N ALA A 128 1.68 14.37 5.71
CA ALA A 128 1.57 14.96 4.38
C ALA A 128 2.33 14.14 3.34
N LEU A 129 3.55 13.70 3.65
CA LEU A 129 4.34 12.83 2.79
C LEU A 129 3.66 11.47 2.57
N GLY A 130 3.06 10.89 3.61
CA GLY A 130 2.28 9.66 3.53
C GLY A 130 1.11 9.78 2.56
N TRP A 131 0.35 10.88 2.65
CA TRP A 131 -0.70 11.19 1.68
C TRP A 131 -0.13 11.32 0.27
N LEU A 132 0.84 12.22 0.06
CA LEU A 132 1.46 12.41 -1.26
C LEU A 132 1.93 11.08 -1.87
N THR A 133 2.53 10.21 -1.05
CA THR A 133 2.99 8.88 -1.44
C THR A 133 1.87 7.95 -1.87
N ALA A 134 0.73 7.97 -1.16
CA ALA A 134 -0.44 7.16 -1.50
C ALA A 134 -1.16 7.65 -2.78
N ALA A 135 -1.12 8.95 -3.07
CA ALA A 135 -1.86 9.56 -4.17
C ALA A 135 -1.69 8.88 -5.55
N PRO A 136 -0.48 8.67 -6.10
CA PRO A 136 -0.34 8.05 -7.41
C PRO A 136 -0.89 6.62 -7.46
N TRP A 137 -0.79 5.86 -6.37
CA TRP A 137 -1.29 4.48 -6.31
C TRP A 137 -2.81 4.42 -6.24
N THR A 138 -3.44 5.32 -5.49
CA THR A 138 -4.90 5.45 -5.47
C THR A 138 -5.45 5.85 -6.83
N LEU A 139 -4.80 6.81 -7.51
CA LEU A 139 -5.19 7.22 -8.85
C LEU A 139 -5.03 6.10 -9.88
N LEU A 140 -3.96 5.30 -9.80
CA LEU A 140 -3.77 4.12 -10.65
C LEU A 140 -4.84 3.05 -10.41
N VAL A 141 -5.24 2.84 -9.15
CA VAL A 141 -6.34 1.93 -8.77
C VAL A 141 -7.66 2.39 -9.38
N TRP A 142 -8.02 3.66 -9.26
CA TRP A 142 -9.25 4.17 -9.86
C TRP A 142 -9.20 4.17 -11.38
N HIS A 143 -8.06 4.47 -11.99
CA HIS A 143 -7.89 4.33 -13.42
C HIS A 143 -8.08 2.88 -13.88
N ALA A 144 -7.52 1.90 -13.15
CA ALA A 144 -7.72 0.48 -13.44
C ALA A 144 -9.20 0.08 -13.32
N ARG A 145 -9.93 0.67 -12.36
CA ARG A 145 -11.39 0.50 -12.22
C ARG A 145 -12.13 0.99 -13.46
N ASP A 146 -11.84 2.21 -13.91
CA ASP A 146 -12.50 2.81 -15.08
C ASP A 146 -12.18 2.03 -16.37
N LYS A 147 -10.99 1.45 -16.45
CA LYS A 147 -10.55 0.59 -17.55
C LYS A 147 -11.13 -0.83 -17.50
N HIS A 148 -11.84 -1.22 -16.44
CA HIS A 148 -12.48 -2.53 -16.35
C HIS A 148 -13.40 -2.81 -17.54
N ALA A 149 -14.13 -1.80 -18.03
CA ALA A 149 -14.96 -1.94 -19.22
C ALA A 149 -14.15 -2.31 -20.48
N GLY A 150 -12.88 -1.89 -20.55
CA GLY A 150 -11.96 -2.29 -21.62
C GLY A 150 -11.49 -3.73 -21.50
N VAL A 151 -11.25 -4.21 -20.27
CA VAL A 151 -10.95 -5.63 -20.00
C VAL A 151 -12.13 -6.50 -20.41
N ALA A 152 -13.33 -6.15 -19.95
CA ALA A 152 -14.55 -6.87 -20.29
C ALA A 152 -14.74 -6.94 -21.82
N ARG A 153 -14.63 -5.80 -22.52
CA ARG A 153 -14.68 -5.75 -23.98
C ARG A 153 -13.65 -6.65 -24.66
N ALA A 154 -12.38 -6.60 -24.25
CA ALA A 154 -11.35 -7.47 -24.81
C ALA A 154 -11.66 -8.96 -24.60
N VAL A 155 -12.31 -9.32 -23.50
CA VAL A 155 -12.78 -10.69 -23.24
C VAL A 155 -14.04 -11.02 -24.05
N ASP A 156 -14.90 -10.04 -24.33
CA ASP A 156 -16.08 -10.17 -25.22
C ASP A 156 -15.69 -10.32 -26.70
N ASP A 157 -14.57 -9.73 -27.12
CA ASP A 157 -14.03 -9.85 -28.47
C ASP A 157 -13.47 -11.27 -28.75
N VAL A 158 -13.19 -12.06 -27.71
CA VAL A 158 -12.88 -13.48 -27.85
C VAL A 158 -14.18 -14.21 -28.16
N GLY A 159 -14.45 -14.38 -29.47
CA GLY A 159 -15.62 -15.11 -29.97
C GLY A 159 -15.66 -16.56 -29.48
N PRO A 160 -16.83 -17.21 -29.52
CA PRO A 160 -16.95 -18.62 -29.17
C PRO A 160 -16.06 -19.47 -30.10
N PRO A 161 -15.46 -20.54 -29.57
CA PRO A 161 -14.63 -21.43 -30.36
C PRO A 161 -15.45 -22.04 -31.48
N ARG A 162 -14.90 -22.04 -32.69
CA ARG A 162 -15.55 -22.65 -33.85
C ARG A 162 -15.05 -24.08 -33.97
N TRP A 163 -15.97 -25.02 -33.82
CA TRP A 163 -15.70 -26.43 -34.04
C TRP A 163 -15.76 -26.72 -35.54
N ASP A 164 -14.77 -27.43 -36.06
CA ASP A 164 -14.87 -27.96 -37.43
C ASP A 164 -16.06 -28.93 -37.56
N ALA A 165 -16.45 -29.24 -38.80
CA ALA A 165 -17.58 -30.13 -39.09
C ALA A 165 -17.40 -31.55 -38.51
N THR A 166 -16.17 -31.91 -38.12
CA THR A 166 -15.78 -33.18 -37.52
C THR A 166 -15.73 -33.15 -35.99
N GLY A 167 -15.98 -31.99 -35.35
CA GLY A 167 -15.87 -31.77 -33.91
C GLY A 167 -14.46 -32.03 -33.35
N SER A 168 -13.43 -32.03 -34.20
CA SER A 168 -12.09 -32.54 -33.87
C SER A 168 -11.04 -31.44 -33.70
N SER A 169 -11.20 -30.30 -34.37
CA SER A 169 -10.36 -29.11 -34.15
C SER A 169 -11.19 -27.90 -33.75
N VAL A 170 -10.62 -27.13 -32.82
CA VAL A 170 -11.18 -25.87 -32.33
C VAL A 170 -10.40 -24.74 -32.98
N ASP A 171 -11.05 -23.99 -33.86
CA ASP A 171 -10.52 -22.73 -34.37
C ASP A 171 -10.81 -21.64 -33.34
N VAL A 172 -9.76 -21.30 -32.57
CA VAL A 172 -9.77 -20.20 -31.60
C VAL A 172 -8.97 -19.05 -32.19
N ASP A 173 -9.52 -17.84 -32.12
CA ASP A 173 -8.77 -16.62 -32.45
C ASP A 173 -7.66 -16.41 -31.41
N ALA A 174 -6.49 -16.98 -31.69
CA ALA A 174 -5.33 -16.95 -30.82
C ALA A 174 -4.83 -15.51 -30.56
N ASP A 175 -5.04 -14.59 -31.51
CA ASP A 175 -4.62 -13.21 -31.37
C ASP A 175 -5.58 -12.44 -30.46
N ALA A 176 -6.89 -12.65 -30.57
CA ALA A 176 -7.87 -12.12 -29.62
C ALA A 176 -7.62 -12.62 -28.19
N VAL A 177 -7.37 -13.93 -28.02
CA VAL A 177 -7.05 -14.51 -26.71
C VAL A 177 -5.75 -13.93 -26.14
N ARG A 178 -4.72 -13.75 -26.99
CA ARG A 178 -3.44 -13.14 -26.57
C ARG A 178 -3.61 -11.69 -26.16
N ALA A 179 -4.40 -10.91 -26.90
CA ALA A 179 -4.71 -9.51 -26.58
C ALA A 179 -5.50 -9.36 -25.27
N ALA A 180 -6.53 -10.19 -25.07
CA ALA A 180 -7.31 -10.22 -23.84
C ALA A 180 -6.44 -10.60 -22.63
N THR A 181 -5.60 -11.63 -22.79
CA THR A 181 -4.63 -12.06 -21.77
C THR A 181 -3.63 -10.95 -21.42
N GLY A 182 -3.11 -10.25 -22.42
CA GLY A 182 -2.19 -9.11 -22.22
C GLY A 182 -2.85 -7.96 -21.45
N THR A 183 -4.11 -7.67 -21.74
CA THR A 183 -4.90 -6.65 -21.04
C THR A 183 -5.16 -7.04 -19.59
N LEU A 184 -5.57 -8.28 -19.32
CA LEU A 184 -5.74 -8.81 -17.97
C LEU A 184 -4.44 -8.76 -17.15
N ARG A 185 -3.30 -9.16 -17.74
CA ARG A 185 -2.00 -9.11 -17.06
C ARG A 185 -1.58 -7.69 -16.70
N THR A 186 -1.82 -6.74 -17.60
CA THR A 186 -1.50 -5.32 -17.37
C THR A 186 -2.36 -4.75 -16.22
N ALA A 187 -3.65 -5.10 -16.20
CA ALA A 187 -4.54 -4.74 -15.09
C ALA A 187 -4.07 -5.35 -13.77
N TRP A 188 -3.78 -6.66 -13.76
CA TRP A 188 -3.28 -7.36 -12.56
C TRP A 188 -1.98 -6.75 -12.03
N GLY A 189 -0.99 -6.51 -12.91
CA GLY A 189 0.29 -5.91 -12.51
C GLY A 189 0.15 -4.48 -11.96
N THR A 190 -0.95 -3.78 -12.27
CA THR A 190 -1.29 -2.48 -11.67
C THR A 190 -1.90 -2.66 -10.28
N ILE A 191 -2.83 -3.62 -10.13
CA ILE A 191 -3.44 -3.98 -8.84
C ILE A 191 -2.36 -4.43 -7.85
N GLU A 192 -1.50 -5.36 -8.25
CA GLU A 192 -0.43 -5.93 -7.42
C GLU A 192 0.57 -4.86 -6.97
N ALA A 193 1.04 -4.03 -7.89
CA ALA A 193 1.98 -2.96 -7.55
C ALA A 193 1.37 -1.92 -6.60
N SER A 194 0.09 -1.61 -6.77
CA SER A 194 -0.62 -0.67 -5.89
C SER A 194 -0.84 -1.27 -4.50
N ALA A 195 -1.24 -2.55 -4.43
CA ALA A 195 -1.39 -3.28 -3.16
C ALA A 195 -0.07 -3.35 -2.39
N LEU A 196 1.04 -3.67 -3.07
CA LEU A 196 2.37 -3.69 -2.46
C LEU A 196 2.78 -2.30 -1.94
N ALA A 197 2.56 -1.25 -2.72
CA ALA A 197 2.86 0.12 -2.29
C ALA A 197 2.04 0.52 -1.05
N PHE A 198 0.74 0.21 -1.02
CA PHE A 198 -0.09 0.47 0.15
C PHE A 198 0.39 -0.31 1.37
N ALA A 199 0.74 -1.59 1.24
CA ALA A 199 1.25 -2.34 2.37
C ALA A 199 2.53 -1.75 2.95
N VAL A 200 3.49 -1.39 2.09
CA VAL A 200 4.74 -0.75 2.54
C VAL A 200 4.44 0.55 3.30
N VAL A 201 3.59 1.42 2.75
CA VAL A 201 3.25 2.71 3.37
C VAL A 201 2.47 2.49 4.68
N LEU A 202 1.43 1.67 4.67
CA LEU A 202 0.56 1.47 5.83
C LEU A 202 1.27 0.71 6.96
N SER A 203 2.11 -0.28 6.66
CA SER A 203 2.93 -0.97 7.67
C SER A 203 3.92 -0.04 8.33
N THR A 204 4.61 0.80 7.55
CA THR A 204 5.55 1.78 8.11
C THR A 204 4.84 2.87 8.92
N VAL A 205 3.64 3.31 8.52
CA VAL A 205 2.80 4.21 9.35
C VAL A 205 2.51 3.56 10.70
N VAL A 206 2.02 2.33 10.73
CA VAL A 206 1.71 1.62 11.98
C VAL A 206 2.96 1.42 12.84
N LEU A 207 4.09 1.08 12.23
CA LEU A 207 5.36 0.91 12.93
C LEU A 207 5.84 2.22 13.58
N ASN A 208 5.72 3.35 12.86
CA ASN A 208 6.01 4.67 13.42
C ASN A 208 5.08 5.01 14.58
N THR A 209 3.78 4.71 14.47
CA THR A 209 2.82 4.93 15.55
C THR A 209 3.15 4.09 16.79
N GLY A 210 3.48 2.81 16.61
CA GLY A 210 3.87 1.92 17.71
C GLY A 210 5.17 2.33 18.39
N THR A 211 6.19 2.71 17.61
CA THR A 211 7.47 3.18 18.15
C THR A 211 7.35 4.55 18.82
N LEU A 212 6.50 5.46 18.31
CA LEU A 212 6.20 6.73 18.97
C LEU A 212 5.54 6.53 20.33
N ARG A 213 4.59 5.58 20.40
CA ARG A 213 3.98 5.17 21.68
C ARG A 213 5.03 4.69 22.67
N LEU A 214 5.91 3.77 22.26
CA LEU A 214 6.99 3.26 23.13
C LEU A 214 7.95 4.37 23.57
N ALA A 215 8.26 5.32 22.68
CA ALA A 215 9.09 6.48 23.01
C ALA A 215 8.50 7.33 24.13
N ALA A 216 7.21 7.62 24.05
CA ALA A 216 6.52 8.43 25.05
C ALA A 216 6.28 7.71 26.38
N LEU A 217 5.97 6.40 26.36
CA LEU A 217 5.91 5.60 27.58
C LEU A 217 7.29 5.55 28.24
N GLY A 218 8.34 5.30 27.46
CA GLY A 218 9.71 5.19 27.95
C GLY A 218 10.32 6.53 28.42
N SER A 219 9.74 7.67 28.05
CA SER A 219 10.14 8.99 28.55
C SER A 219 9.25 9.50 29.68
N GLY A 220 8.21 8.76 30.07
CA GLY A 220 7.19 9.23 31.02
C GLY A 220 6.28 10.35 30.48
N ALA A 221 6.33 10.64 29.17
CA ALA A 221 5.49 11.67 28.55
C ALA A 221 4.02 11.25 28.41
N ALA A 222 3.75 9.94 28.55
CA ALA A 222 2.42 9.38 28.62
C ALA A 222 2.41 8.14 29.49
N THR A 223 1.25 7.87 30.08
CA THR A 223 0.96 6.61 30.78
C THR A 223 0.31 5.59 29.82
N ASP A 224 0.31 4.31 30.21
CA ASP A 224 -0.35 3.25 29.43
C ASP A 224 -1.86 3.49 29.27
N ALA A 225 -2.49 4.13 30.26
CA ALA A 225 -3.91 4.50 30.22
C ALA A 225 -4.21 5.63 29.22
N GLU A 226 -3.27 6.56 29.01
CA GLU A 226 -3.39 7.68 28.06
C GLU A 226 -3.05 7.27 26.62
N ALA A 227 -2.13 6.32 26.46
CA ALA A 227 -1.79 5.71 25.18
C ALA A 227 -1.94 4.18 25.18
N PRO A 228 -3.16 3.62 25.28
CA PRO A 228 -3.38 2.19 25.26
C PRO A 228 -2.88 1.53 23.96
N ALA A 229 -2.28 0.34 24.07
CA ALA A 229 -1.81 -0.44 22.93
C ALA A 229 -2.95 -0.78 21.93
N VAL A 230 -4.19 -0.85 22.42
CA VAL A 230 -5.39 -1.08 21.58
C VAL A 230 -5.57 0.01 20.51
N PHE A 231 -5.10 1.24 20.72
CA PHE A 231 -5.16 2.27 19.69
C PHE A 231 -4.23 1.96 18.51
N VAL A 232 -3.03 1.44 18.76
CA VAL A 232 -2.11 1.01 17.68
C VAL A 232 -2.72 -0.14 16.88
N LEU A 233 -3.33 -1.11 17.57
CA LEU A 233 -4.09 -2.21 16.95
C LEU A 233 -5.26 -1.70 16.11
N ALA A 234 -6.04 -0.75 16.64
CA ALA A 234 -7.15 -0.14 15.93
C ALA A 234 -6.69 0.61 14.67
N TYR A 235 -5.57 1.33 14.72
CA TYR A 235 -4.97 1.95 13.54
C TYR A 235 -4.56 0.90 12.49
N GLY A 236 -3.88 -0.17 12.91
CA GLY A 236 -3.51 -1.26 12.00
C GLY A 236 -4.72 -1.91 11.33
N ALA A 237 -5.78 -2.19 12.10
CA ALA A 237 -7.03 -2.75 11.59
C ALA A 237 -7.74 -1.78 10.63
N PHE A 238 -7.81 -0.50 10.98
CA PHE A 238 -8.40 0.54 10.14
C PHE A 238 -7.69 0.64 8.78
N PHE A 239 -6.35 0.72 8.78
CA PHE A 239 -5.59 0.80 7.55
C PHE A 239 -5.67 -0.47 6.70
N ALA A 240 -5.70 -1.65 7.32
CA ALA A 240 -5.96 -2.91 6.63
C ALA A 240 -7.33 -2.91 5.94
N ALA A 241 -8.37 -2.43 6.63
CA ALA A 241 -9.72 -2.32 6.06
C ALA A 241 -9.78 -1.32 4.90
N VAL A 242 -9.10 -0.18 5.00
CA VAL A 242 -8.98 0.80 3.90
C VAL A 242 -8.27 0.19 2.70
N ALA A 243 -7.15 -0.50 2.89
CA ALA A 243 -6.44 -1.18 1.82
C ALA A 243 -7.32 -2.24 1.14
N ALA A 244 -8.04 -3.04 1.92
CA ALA A 244 -8.97 -4.03 1.40
C ALA A 244 -10.09 -3.36 0.59
N ALA A 245 -10.68 -2.27 1.09
CA ALA A 245 -11.74 -1.53 0.41
C ALA A 245 -11.28 -0.90 -0.92
N LEU A 246 -10.01 -0.55 -1.04
CA LEU A 246 -9.44 -0.03 -2.29
C LEU A 246 -9.11 -1.14 -3.31
N ILE A 247 -8.57 -2.27 -2.84
CA ILE A 247 -8.04 -3.33 -3.72
C ILE A 247 -9.10 -4.38 -4.09
N ALA A 248 -9.96 -4.79 -3.15
CA ALA A 248 -10.93 -5.85 -3.39
C ALA A 248 -11.90 -5.56 -4.56
N PRO A 249 -12.43 -4.32 -4.73
CA PRO A 249 -13.29 -3.98 -5.86
C PRO A 249 -12.59 -4.06 -7.23
N LEU A 250 -11.26 -4.14 -7.29
CA LEU A 250 -10.51 -4.36 -8.52
C LEU A 250 -10.21 -5.84 -8.74
N ALA A 251 -9.80 -6.54 -7.69
CA ALA A 251 -9.38 -7.93 -7.78
C ALA A 251 -10.55 -8.87 -8.12
N VAL A 252 -11.75 -8.61 -7.58
CA VAL A 252 -12.93 -9.47 -7.81
C VAL A 252 -13.40 -9.41 -9.28
N PRO A 253 -13.68 -8.23 -9.87
CA PRO A 253 -14.08 -8.16 -11.27
C PRO A 253 -13.00 -8.67 -12.22
N TRP A 254 -11.73 -8.34 -11.97
CA TRP A 254 -10.60 -8.89 -12.73
C TRP A 254 -10.61 -10.43 -12.75
N ARG A 255 -10.84 -11.06 -11.59
CA ARG A 255 -10.89 -12.51 -11.47
C ARG A 255 -12.04 -13.10 -12.29
N ASN A 256 -13.22 -12.46 -12.22
CA ASN A 256 -14.38 -12.89 -12.98
C ASN A 256 -14.12 -12.82 -14.49
N GLU A 257 -13.49 -11.74 -14.97
CA GLU A 257 -13.12 -11.58 -16.38
C GLU A 257 -12.06 -12.59 -16.82
N ALA A 258 -11.10 -12.90 -15.96
CA ALA A 258 -10.08 -13.91 -16.25
C ALA A 258 -10.67 -15.32 -16.34
N VAL A 259 -11.63 -15.67 -15.47
CA VAL A 259 -12.38 -16.94 -15.58
C VAL A 259 -13.23 -16.96 -16.86
N ARG A 260 -13.94 -15.86 -17.14
CA ARG A 260 -14.76 -15.71 -18.36
C ARG A 260 -13.93 -15.86 -19.63
N LEU A 261 -12.71 -15.33 -19.65
CA LEU A 261 -11.77 -15.52 -20.76
C LEU A 261 -11.42 -16.99 -20.96
N VAL A 262 -11.14 -17.73 -19.88
CA VAL A 262 -10.81 -19.16 -19.97
C VAL A 262 -12.01 -19.95 -20.50
N ASP A 263 -13.20 -19.67 -19.98
CA ASP A 263 -14.42 -20.35 -20.40
C ASP A 263 -14.76 -20.04 -21.88
N ARG A 264 -14.53 -18.81 -22.35
CA ARG A 264 -14.67 -18.47 -23.78
C ARG A 264 -13.59 -19.08 -24.66
N ALA A 265 -12.33 -19.07 -24.22
CA ALA A 265 -11.23 -19.58 -25.04
C ALA A 265 -11.28 -21.10 -25.20
N LEU A 266 -11.86 -21.83 -24.24
CA LEU A 266 -12.00 -23.28 -24.30
C LEU A 266 -13.37 -23.73 -24.80
N GLY A 267 -14.41 -22.91 -24.61
CA GLY A 267 -15.78 -23.25 -24.96
C GLY A 267 -16.40 -24.32 -24.06
N GLU A 268 -17.65 -24.66 -24.33
CA GLU A 268 -18.30 -25.79 -23.70
C GLU A 268 -17.89 -27.11 -24.38
N PRO A 269 -17.62 -28.18 -23.62
CA PRO A 269 -17.43 -29.52 -24.19
C PRO A 269 -18.67 -29.92 -25.01
N THR A 270 -18.46 -30.45 -26.22
CA THR A 270 -19.54 -30.88 -27.12
C THR A 270 -20.48 -31.92 -26.51
N THR A 271 -19.98 -32.73 -25.58
CA THR A 271 -20.74 -33.77 -24.87
C THR A 271 -21.50 -33.23 -23.64
N GLY A 272 -21.30 -31.97 -23.26
CA GLY A 272 -21.78 -31.40 -22.00
C GLY A 272 -21.09 -31.95 -20.75
N VAL A 273 -20.20 -32.94 -20.89
CA VAL A 273 -19.45 -33.56 -19.80
C VAL A 273 -17.97 -33.16 -19.90
N PRO A 274 -17.39 -32.50 -18.87
CA PRO A 274 -15.96 -32.16 -18.87
C PRO A 274 -15.09 -33.40 -19.00
N THR A 275 -14.32 -33.49 -20.09
CA THR A 275 -13.31 -34.54 -20.26
C THR A 275 -12.09 -34.26 -19.39
N ALA A 276 -11.28 -35.29 -19.09
CA ALA A 276 -10.03 -35.12 -18.35
C ALA A 276 -9.07 -34.13 -19.04
N GLU A 277 -9.03 -34.16 -20.37
CA GLU A 277 -8.21 -33.24 -21.17
C GLU A 277 -8.71 -31.79 -21.10
N TYR A 278 -10.03 -31.57 -21.15
CA TYR A 278 -10.63 -30.25 -20.96
C TYR A 278 -10.28 -29.69 -19.58
N VAL A 279 -10.45 -30.49 -18.52
CA VAL A 279 -10.11 -30.09 -17.15
C VAL A 279 -8.62 -29.74 -17.04
N ALA A 280 -7.72 -30.60 -17.53
CA ALA A 280 -6.28 -30.35 -17.49
C ALA A 280 -5.88 -29.09 -18.28
N THR A 281 -6.53 -28.81 -19.40
CA THR A 281 -6.26 -27.61 -20.21
C THR A 281 -6.78 -26.35 -19.55
N ARG A 282 -8.01 -26.40 -19.03
CA ARG A 282 -8.59 -25.33 -18.21
C ARG A 282 -7.70 -24.98 -17.03
N GLU A 283 -7.22 -25.99 -16.32
CA GLU A 283 -6.32 -25.79 -15.19
C GLU A 283 -4.97 -25.20 -15.61
N ARG A 284 -4.38 -25.63 -16.74
CA ARG A 284 -3.15 -25.02 -17.27
C ARG A 284 -3.37 -23.55 -17.61
N PHE A 285 -4.50 -23.21 -18.21
CA PHE A 285 -4.83 -21.83 -18.57
C PHE A 285 -5.06 -20.96 -17.34
N LEU A 286 -5.85 -21.45 -16.37
CA LEU A 286 -6.00 -20.79 -15.07
C LEU A 286 -4.65 -20.62 -14.36
N GLY A 287 -3.75 -21.60 -14.46
CA GLY A 287 -2.37 -21.50 -13.96
C GLY A 287 -1.58 -20.39 -14.65
N HIS A 288 -1.68 -20.30 -15.97
CA HIS A 288 -1.00 -19.28 -16.77
C HIS A 288 -1.50 -17.84 -16.54
N LEU A 289 -2.76 -17.70 -16.10
CA LEU A 289 -3.35 -16.43 -15.65
C LEU A 289 -3.10 -16.16 -14.15
N GLY A 290 -2.44 -17.07 -13.42
CA GLY A 290 -2.18 -16.93 -11.99
C GLY A 290 -3.42 -17.15 -11.11
N LEU A 291 -4.51 -17.70 -11.65
CA LEU A 291 -5.74 -18.00 -10.93
C LEU A 291 -5.67 -19.30 -10.12
N ARG A 292 -4.76 -20.21 -10.50
CA ARG A 292 -4.65 -21.55 -9.90
C ARG A 292 -3.92 -21.55 -8.54
N THR A 293 -3.09 -20.54 -8.29
CA THR A 293 -2.66 -20.21 -6.94
C THR A 293 -3.86 -19.59 -6.24
N GLY A 294 -4.64 -20.41 -5.51
CA GLY A 294 -5.90 -19.99 -4.90
C GLY A 294 -5.80 -18.64 -4.18
N VAL A 295 -6.93 -17.93 -4.04
CA VAL A 295 -7.05 -16.57 -3.47
C VAL A 295 -6.25 -16.34 -2.18
N LEU A 296 -6.00 -17.41 -1.40
CA LEU A 296 -5.19 -17.42 -0.18
C LEU A 296 -3.66 -17.37 -0.41
N ARG A 297 -3.18 -17.49 -1.65
CA ARG A 297 -1.76 -17.50 -2.03
C ARG A 297 -1.44 -16.58 -3.22
N SER A 298 -2.08 -15.42 -3.31
CA SER A 298 -1.22 -14.23 -3.32
C SER A 298 -0.98 -13.90 -1.85
N PRO A 299 -0.05 -14.59 -1.17
CA PRO A 299 0.28 -14.27 0.20
C PRO A 299 0.78 -12.82 0.22
N ILE A 300 1.32 -12.31 -0.89
CA ILE A 300 1.63 -10.90 -1.05
C ILE A 300 0.36 -10.05 -0.91
N THR A 301 -0.76 -10.35 -1.56
CA THR A 301 -1.97 -9.51 -1.42
C THR A 301 -2.63 -9.68 -0.05
N ALA A 302 -2.76 -10.91 0.46
CA ALA A 302 -3.34 -11.17 1.78
C ALA A 302 -2.44 -10.64 2.92
N LEU A 303 -1.14 -10.91 2.88
CA LEU A 303 -0.15 -10.33 3.80
C LEU A 303 0.00 -8.83 3.56
N SER A 304 -0.15 -8.29 2.36
CA SER A 304 -0.09 -6.83 2.16
C SER A 304 -1.25 -6.13 2.87
N VAL A 305 -2.44 -6.73 2.81
CA VAL A 305 -3.63 -6.21 3.50
C VAL A 305 -3.53 -6.43 5.01
N LEU A 306 -2.98 -7.57 5.45
CA LEU A 306 -2.82 -7.88 6.88
C LEU A 306 -1.52 -7.36 7.49
N ALA A 307 -0.54 -6.90 6.71
CA ALA A 307 0.76 -6.47 7.22
C ALA A 307 0.65 -5.28 8.17
N PRO A 308 -0.21 -4.28 7.94
CA PRO A 308 -0.46 -3.23 8.94
C PRO A 308 -0.99 -3.81 10.25
N PHE A 309 -1.87 -4.81 10.20
CA PHE A 309 -2.38 -5.47 11.40
C PHE A 309 -1.32 -6.32 12.11
N ALA A 310 -0.55 -7.11 11.36
CA ALA A 310 0.54 -7.91 11.93
C ALA A 310 1.62 -7.01 12.55
N THR A 311 1.92 -5.87 11.91
CA THR A 311 2.85 -4.87 12.45
C THR A 311 2.28 -4.27 13.72
N ALA A 312 1.00 -3.89 13.74
CA ALA A 312 0.34 -3.36 14.93
C ALA A 312 0.39 -4.37 16.07
N PHE A 313 0.09 -5.64 15.78
CA PHE A 313 0.13 -6.74 16.73
C PHE A 313 1.53 -6.90 17.34
N VAL A 314 2.57 -6.97 16.50
CA VAL A 314 3.95 -7.05 16.99
C VAL A 314 4.28 -5.86 17.89
N THR A 315 3.96 -4.62 17.46
CA THR A 315 4.25 -3.43 18.26
C THR A 315 3.46 -3.34 19.56
N ALA A 316 2.26 -3.93 19.62
CA ALA A 316 1.42 -3.94 20.81
C ALA A 316 1.87 -4.98 21.85
N VAL A 317 2.55 -6.04 21.43
CA VAL A 317 2.97 -7.17 22.28
C VAL A 317 4.39 -7.02 22.82
N VAL A 318 5.19 -6.07 22.32
CA VAL A 318 6.54 -5.81 22.87
C VAL A 318 6.43 -5.39 24.34
N PRO A 319 7.09 -6.10 25.28
CA PRO A 319 7.07 -5.76 26.70
C PRO A 319 7.69 -4.38 26.94
N THR A 320 7.02 -3.54 27.74
CA THR A 320 7.48 -2.20 28.14
C THR A 320 8.33 -2.22 29.41
N GLY A 321 9.13 -3.28 29.60
CA GLY A 321 9.92 -3.52 30.80
C GLY A 321 11.01 -2.49 31.05
#